data_AF-A0A350VU92-F1
#
_entry.id   AF-A0A350VU92-F1
#
_cell.length_a   1.000
_cell.length_b   1.000
_cell.length_c   1.000
_cell.angle_alpha   90.00
_cell.angle_beta   90.00
_cell.angle_gamma   90.00
#
_symmetry.space_group_name_H-M   'P 1'
#
loop_
_entity.id
_entity.type
_entity.pdbx_description
1 polymer ?
#
loop_
_entity_poly.entity_id
_entity_poly.type
_entity_poly.pdbx_seq_one_letter_code
_entity_poly.pdbx_strand_id
1 'polypeptide(L)' 'MKWGCPVQKSVYECNLDNAQLTELAMLLNQTIKTDMDTVRFYVLGNNYNNRIICIGRQKTTAQMLDYVL' A
#
# COMPACT_ATOMS: atom_id res chain seq x y z
N MET A 1 5.96 10.28 1.70
CA MET A 1 5.72 9.21 0.71
C MET A 1 6.82 8.14 0.72
N LYS A 2 7.52 7.88 1.85
CA LYS A 2 8.69 6.96 1.90
C LYS A 2 8.36 5.52 1.49
N TRP A 3 7.13 5.06 1.77
CA TRP A 3 6.74 3.67 1.60
C TRP A 3 5.62 3.45 0.58
N GLY A 4 4.81 4.48 0.30
CA GLY A 4 3.64 4.35 -0.58
C GLY A 4 2.71 5.54 -0.57
N CYS A 5 1.59 5.41 -1.30
CA CYS A 5 0.52 6.39 -1.45
C CYS A 5 -0.78 5.88 -0.78
N PRO A 6 -1.47 6.70 0.02
CA PRO A 6 -2.76 6.31 0.61
C PRO A 6 -3.86 6.26 -0.45
N VAL A 7 -4.43 5.08 -0.66
CA VAL A 7 -5.55 4.86 -1.60
C VAL A 7 -6.91 4.80 -0.88
N GLN A 8 -6.90 4.48 0.42
CA GLN A 8 -8.08 4.55 1.31
C GLN A 8 -7.71 5.11 2.68
N LYS A 9 -8.60 5.03 3.68
CA LYS A 9 -8.34 5.53 5.05
C LYS A 9 -7.18 4.80 5.72
N SER A 10 -7.05 3.49 5.47
CA SER A 10 -6.04 2.60 6.06
C SER A 10 -5.45 1.61 5.06
N VAL A 11 -5.50 1.92 3.76
CA VAL A 11 -4.91 1.11 2.68
C VAL A 11 -3.93 1.99 1.90
N TYR A 12 -2.75 1.44 1.65
CA TYR A 12 -1.64 2.11 0.99
C TYR A 12 -1.13 1.23 -0.15
N GLU A 13 -0.82 1.85 -1.29
CA GLU A 13 -0.10 1.20 -2.39
C GLU A 13 1.37 1.57 -2.31
N CYS A 14 2.23 0.56 -2.33
CA CYS A 14 3.65 0.67 -2.02
C CYS A 14 4.48 0.04 -3.15
N ASN A 15 5.41 0.81 -3.72
CA ASN A 15 6.39 0.28 -4.67
C ASN A 15 7.70 0.05 -3.92
N LEU A 16 7.96 -1.21 -3.53
CA LEU A 16 9.05 -1.60 -2.64
C LEU A 16 9.86 -2.74 -3.24
N ASP A 17 11.18 -2.72 -3.00
CA ASP A 17 12.00 -3.92 -3.14
C ASP A 17 11.85 -4.86 -1.92
N ASN A 18 12.48 -6.04 -1.99
CA ASN A 18 12.38 -7.05 -0.92
C ASN A 18 13.00 -6.59 0.42
N ALA A 19 14.07 -5.80 0.38
CA ALA A 19 14.71 -5.30 1.60
C ALA A 19 13.82 -4.26 2.28
N GLN A 20 13.26 -3.34 1.49
CA GLN A 20 12.30 -2.33 1.92
C GLN A 20 11.00 -2.94 2.48
N LEU A 21 10.49 -4.00 1.84
CA LEU A 21 9.34 -4.75 2.35
C LEU A 21 9.62 -5.35 3.73
N THR A 22 10.81 -5.90 3.91
CA THR A 22 11.24 -6.48 5.20
C THR A 22 11.36 -5.41 6.28
N GLU A 23 11.99 -4.26 5.98
CA GLU A 23 12.08 -3.12 6.90
C GLU A 23 10.69 -2.61 7.31
N LEU A 24 9.79 -2.44 6.34
CA LEU A 24 8.43 -1.97 6.61
C LEU A 24 7.64 -2.95 7.47
N ALA A 25 7.76 -4.26 7.21
CA ALA A 25 7.10 -5.28 8.02
C ALA A 25 7.58 -5.24 9.48
N MET A 26 8.89 -5.10 9.71
CA MET A 26 9.45 -4.97 11.06
C MET A 26 8.92 -3.71 11.77
N LEU A 27 8.93 -2.56 11.08
CA LEU A 27 8.47 -1.31 11.65
C LEU A 27 6.98 -1.37 12.01
N LEU A 28 6.14 -1.91 11.12
CA LEU A 28 4.71 -2.05 11.39
C LEU A 28 4.44 -3.02 12.55
N ASN A 29 5.15 -4.13 12.63
CA ASN A 29 5.02 -5.08 13.74
C ASN A 29 5.35 -4.45 15.10
N GLN A 30 6.30 -3.50 15.15
CA GLN A 30 6.61 -2.74 16.36
C GLN A 30 5.60 -1.62 16.67
N THR A 31 4.81 -1.21 15.68
CA THR A 31 3.90 -0.06 15.80
C THR A 31 2.47 -0.46 16.15
N ILE A 32 1.99 -1.59 15.62
CA ILE A 32 0.61 -2.04 15.80
C ILE A 32 0.41 -2.76 17.15
N LYS A 33 -0.84 -2.81 17.61
CA LYS A 33 -1.25 -3.67 18.72
C LYS A 33 -1.69 -5.03 18.16
N THR A 34 -0.81 -6.02 18.19
CA THR A 34 -1.01 -7.30 17.49
C THR A 34 -2.20 -8.13 17.96
N ASP A 35 -2.78 -7.80 19.12
CA ASP A 35 -4.00 -8.39 19.67
C ASP A 35 -5.29 -7.77 19.11
N MET A 36 -5.21 -6.55 18.58
CA MET A 36 -6.36 -5.75 18.12
C MET A 36 -6.29 -5.41 16.63
N ASP A 37 -5.08 -5.29 16.10
CA ASP A 37 -4.78 -4.80 14.76
C ASP A 37 -4.28 -5.92 13.86
N THR A 38 -4.46 -5.77 12.56
CA THR A 38 -3.88 -6.67 11.56
C THR A 38 -3.41 -5.89 10.35
N VAL A 39 -2.23 -6.26 9.85
CA VAL A 39 -1.66 -5.73 8.61
C VAL A 39 -1.48 -6.89 7.65
N ARG A 40 -1.86 -6.69 6.37
CA ARG A 40 -1.68 -7.68 5.31
C ARG A 40 -0.91 -7.05 4.16
N PHE A 41 0.11 -7.77 3.69
CA PHE A 41 0.85 -7.40 2.49
C PHE A 41 0.34 -8.23 1.31
N TYR A 42 0.06 -7.56 0.19
CA TYR A 42 -0.26 -8.20 -1.08
C TYR A 42 0.82 -7.81 -2.09
N VAL A 43 1.67 -8.77 -2.46
CA VAL A 43 2.70 -8.55 -3.48
C VAL A 43 2.07 -8.76 -4.85
N LEU A 44 1.78 -7.66 -5.55
CA LEU A 44 0.98 -7.71 -6.78
C LEU A 44 1.81 -7.91 -8.06
N GLY A 45 3.12 -7.63 -7.99
CA GLY A 45 4.05 -7.70 -9.13
C GLY A 45 3.93 -6.51 -10.10
N ASN A 46 4.79 -6.50 -11.12
CA ASN A 46 5.03 -5.33 -11.98
C ASN A 46 3.81 -4.86 -12.81
N ASN A 47 2.81 -5.72 -13.04
CA ASN A 47 1.64 -5.42 -13.89
C ASN A 47 0.34 -5.55 -13.09
N TYR A 48 0.26 -4.88 -11.95
CA TYR A 48 -0.86 -5.04 -11.02
C TYR A 48 -2.10 -4.20 -11.38
N ASN A 49 -1.95 -3.13 -12.16
CA ASN A 49 -3.01 -2.15 -12.41
C ASN A 49 -4.30 -2.80 -12.93
N ASN A 50 -4.18 -3.78 -13.82
CA ASN A 50 -5.34 -4.49 -14.40
C ASN A 50 -6.01 -5.48 -13.42
N ARG A 51 -5.44 -5.67 -12.24
CA ARG A 51 -5.94 -6.59 -11.18
C ARG A 51 -6.65 -5.84 -10.07
N ILE A 52 -6.60 -4.51 -10.05
CA ILE A 52 -7.26 -3.68 -9.05
C ILE A 52 -8.52 -3.07 -9.65
N ILE A 53 -9.66 -3.34 -9.01
CA ILE A 53 -10.94 -2.73 -9.35
C ILE A 53 -11.38 -1.89 -8.15
N CYS A 54 -11.48 -0.58 -8.35
CA CYS A 54 -11.92 0.36 -7.32
C CYS A 54 -13.34 0.87 -7.63
N ILE A 55 -14.27 0.66 -6.70
CA ILE A 55 -15.67 1.13 -6.80
C ILE A 55 -15.95 2.12 -5.66
N GLY A 56 -16.67 3.21 -5.96
CA GLY A 56 -17.08 4.22 -4.98
C GLY A 56 -16.14 5.43 -4.89
N ARG A 57 -16.16 6.13 -3.75
CA ARG A 57 -15.43 7.41 -3.57
C ARG A 57 -13.93 7.17 -3.48
N GLN A 58 -13.20 7.65 -4.48
CA GLN A 58 -11.73 7.68 -4.46
C GLN A 58 -11.24 9.01 -3.89
N LYS A 59 -10.13 9.00 -3.15
CA LYS A 59 -9.39 10.24 -2.88
C LYS A 59 -8.70 10.66 -4.17
N THR A 60 -8.88 11.92 -4.57
CA THR A 60 -8.42 12.52 -5.82
C THR A 60 -6.90 12.41 -6.05
N THR A 61 -6.12 12.08 -5.02
CA THR A 61 -4.65 11.98 -5.08
C THR A 61 -4.16 10.67 -5.70
N ALA A 62 -4.89 9.56 -5.58
CA ALA A 62 -4.47 8.27 -6.16
C ALA A 62 -4.54 8.27 -7.69
N GLN A 63 -5.55 8.94 -8.26
CA GLN A 63 -5.72 9.09 -9.71
C GLN A 63 -4.62 9.90 -10.40
N MET A 64 -3.85 10.73 -9.68
CA MET A 64 -2.78 11.53 -10.29
C MET A 64 -1.47 10.77 -10.51
N LEU A 65 -1.24 9.65 -9.83
CA LEU A 65 0.01 8.87 -9.97
C LEU A 65 -0.07 7.79 -11.05
N ASP A 66 -1.27 7.27 -11.35
CA ASP A 66 -1.50 6.36 -12.50
C ASP A 66 -1.28 7.04 -13.86
N TYR A 67 -1.15 8.38 -13.90
CA TYR A 67 -0.88 9.14 -15.12
C TYR A 67 0.58 9.59 -15.29
N VAL A 68 1.44 9.38 -14.27
CA VAL A 68 2.81 9.94 -14.23
C VAL A 68 3.89 8.86 -14.07
N LEU A 69 3.52 7.59 -13.93
CA LEU A 69 4.45 6.44 -13.97
C LEU A 69 4.17 5.54 -15.17
#